data_AF-A0A0L8GUJ0-F1
#
_entry.id   AF-A0A0L8GUJ0-F1
#
_cell.length_a   1.000
_cell.length_b   1.000
_cell.length_c   1.000
_cell.angle_alpha   90.00
_cell.angle_beta   90.00
_cell.angle_gamma   90.00
#
_symmetry.space_group_name_H-M   'P 1'
#
loop_
_entity.id
_entity.type
_entity.pdbx_description
1 polymer ?
#
loop_
_entity_poly.entity_id
_entity_poly.type
_entity_poly.pdbx_seq_one_letter_code
_entity_poly.pdbx_strand_id
1 'polypeptide(L)'
;MEFTSSNVIQAVSQFYFSSDQKPQVHTWLTKARVAPEAWVFVWQLLDPNQSPEVQFFAASCLHQKISKFWHEVPQNDYETLKTKLLEKIIEYANGPRLIFTRLCLAFSSLVLQTIPSMWPKPVSNLRETFSQSNFPNVSVSILKFFI
;
A
#
# COMPACT_ATOMS: atom_id res chain seq x y z
N MET A 1 -17.63 -15.42 -5.72
CA MET A 1 -16.23 -15.33 -6.20
C MET A 1 -15.35 -15.04 -4.99
N GLU A 2 -14.31 -15.83 -4.80
CA GLU A 2 -13.34 -15.70 -3.70
C GLU A 2 -12.42 -14.49 -3.90
N PHE A 3 -11.88 -13.93 -2.82
CA PHE A 3 -11.00 -12.76 -2.84
C PHE A 3 -9.54 -13.15 -3.12
N THR A 4 -9.28 -13.68 -4.32
CA THR A 4 -7.93 -14.00 -4.81
C THR A 4 -7.37 -12.85 -5.66
N SER A 5 -6.05 -12.76 -5.77
CA SER A 5 -5.40 -11.74 -6.61
C SER A 5 -5.89 -11.75 -8.04
N SER A 6 -5.98 -12.92 -8.67
CA SER A 6 -6.49 -13.08 -10.05
C SER A 6 -7.92 -12.55 -10.20
N ASN A 7 -8.80 -12.88 -9.25
CA ASN A 7 -10.19 -12.42 -9.29
C ASN A 7 -10.30 -10.91 -9.08
N VAL A 8 -9.47 -10.34 -8.20
CA VAL A 8 -9.44 -8.89 -7.96
C VAL A 8 -8.89 -8.16 -9.19
N ILE A 9 -7.83 -8.66 -9.83
CA ILE A 9 -7.29 -8.10 -11.08
C ILE A 9 -8.39 -8.06 -12.14
N GLN A 10 -9.06 -9.19 -12.38
CA GLN A 10 -10.15 -9.28 -13.34
C GLN A 10 -11.29 -8.29 -13.02
N ALA A 11 -11.70 -8.22 -11.76
CA ALA A 11 -12.76 -7.31 -11.33
C ALA A 11 -12.36 -5.83 -11.49
N VAL A 12 -11.10 -5.46 -11.21
CA VAL A 12 -10.60 -4.10 -11.47
C VAL A 12 -10.64 -3.81 -12.97
N SER A 13 -10.14 -4.70 -13.82
CA SER A 13 -10.20 -4.51 -15.27
C SER A 13 -11.64 -4.34 -15.77
N GLN A 14 -12.58 -5.17 -15.29
CA GLN A 14 -14.00 -5.04 -15.63
C GLN A 14 -14.58 -3.69 -15.19
N PHE A 15 -14.25 -3.23 -13.98
CA PHE A 15 -14.74 -1.96 -13.46
C PHE A 15 -14.31 -0.76 -14.32
N TYR A 16 -13.07 -0.77 -14.81
CA TYR A 16 -12.51 0.31 -15.62
C TYR A 16 -12.92 0.22 -17.10
N PHE A 17 -12.94 -0.97 -17.68
CA PHE A 17 -13.04 -1.15 -19.14
C PHE A 17 -14.39 -1.70 -19.64
N SER A 18 -15.29 -2.15 -18.76
CA SER A 18 -16.62 -2.68 -19.16
C SER A 18 -17.75 -1.79 -18.65
N SER A 19 -18.75 -1.48 -19.48
CA SER A 19 -19.93 -0.66 -19.10
C SER A 19 -20.99 -1.46 -18.33
N ASP A 20 -21.17 -2.72 -18.71
CA ASP A 20 -22.27 -3.54 -18.22
C ASP A 20 -21.82 -4.23 -16.93
N GLN A 21 -22.51 -3.95 -15.84
CA GLN A 21 -22.28 -4.47 -14.47
C GLN A 21 -21.30 -3.70 -13.56
N LYS A 22 -20.96 -2.44 -13.88
CA LYS A 22 -20.14 -1.59 -12.98
C LYS A 22 -20.64 -1.55 -11.52
N PRO A 23 -21.95 -1.46 -11.21
CA PRO A 23 -22.42 -1.42 -9.82
C PRO A 23 -22.15 -2.71 -9.03
N GLN A 24 -22.37 -3.89 -9.63
CA GLN A 24 -22.11 -5.16 -8.95
C GLN A 24 -20.60 -5.35 -8.71
N VAL A 25 -19.78 -5.06 -9.73
CA VAL A 25 -18.31 -5.17 -9.63
C VAL A 25 -17.77 -4.20 -8.59
N HIS A 26 -18.24 -2.94 -8.56
CA HIS A 26 -17.85 -1.96 -7.54
C HIS A 26 -18.20 -2.43 -6.12
N THR A 27 -19.39 -3.00 -5.95
CA THR A 27 -19.83 -3.55 -4.66
C THR A 27 -18.93 -4.70 -4.23
N TRP A 28 -18.59 -5.60 -5.15
CA TRP A 28 -17.69 -6.71 -4.88
C TRP A 28 -16.26 -6.23 -4.54
N LEU A 29 -15.70 -5.27 -5.29
CA LEU A 29 -14.39 -4.68 -5.03
C LEU A 29 -14.33 -3.95 -3.69
N THR A 30 -15.42 -3.28 -3.29
CA THR A 30 -15.53 -2.65 -1.97
C THR A 30 -15.45 -3.68 -0.84
N LYS A 31 -16.09 -4.84 -1.02
CA LYS A 31 -16.01 -5.97 -0.07
C LYS A 31 -14.61 -6.58 -0.06
N ALA A 32 -14.03 -6.84 -1.23
CA ALA A 32 -12.68 -7.39 -1.36
C ALA A 32 -11.63 -6.51 -0.66
N ARG A 33 -11.76 -5.18 -0.75
CA ARG A 33 -10.83 -4.22 -0.14
C ARG A 33 -10.75 -4.32 1.38
N VAL A 34 -11.86 -4.64 2.05
CA VAL A 34 -11.92 -4.68 3.52
C VAL A 34 -11.76 -6.09 4.07
N ALA A 35 -11.83 -7.11 3.21
CA ALA A 35 -11.71 -8.50 3.61
C ALA A 35 -10.31 -8.81 4.21
N PRO A 36 -10.17 -9.83 5.07
CA PRO A 36 -8.87 -10.24 5.60
C PRO A 36 -7.85 -10.62 4.51
N GLU A 37 -8.31 -11.24 3.42
CA GLU A 37 -7.50 -11.66 2.27
C GLU A 37 -6.79 -10.48 1.59
N ALA A 38 -7.30 -9.26 1.78
CA ALA A 38 -6.67 -8.05 1.29
C ALA A 38 -5.26 -7.83 1.84
N TRP A 39 -4.94 -8.30 3.04
CA TRP A 39 -3.57 -8.24 3.56
C TRP A 39 -2.57 -9.06 2.73
N VAL A 40 -3.07 -10.03 1.97
CA VAL A 40 -2.27 -10.96 1.17
C VAL A 40 -2.24 -10.55 -0.30
N PHE A 41 -3.40 -10.38 -0.93
CA PHE A 41 -3.44 -10.19 -2.39
C PHE A 41 -2.86 -8.84 -2.82
N VAL A 42 -2.93 -7.79 -2.00
CA VAL A 42 -2.49 -6.43 -2.38
C VAL A 42 -1.03 -6.38 -2.82
N TRP A 43 -0.18 -7.22 -2.24
CA TRP A 43 1.24 -7.26 -2.59
C TRP A 43 1.49 -7.81 -4.01
N GLN A 44 0.65 -8.74 -4.46
CA GLN A 44 0.70 -9.30 -5.81
C GLN A 44 0.15 -8.31 -6.85
N LEU A 45 -0.81 -7.46 -6.44
CA LEU A 45 -1.36 -6.42 -7.30
C LEU A 45 -0.44 -5.19 -7.42
N LEU A 46 0.51 -5.02 -6.51
CA LEU A 46 1.59 -4.02 -6.56
C LEU A 46 2.82 -4.53 -7.35
N ASP A 47 2.63 -5.52 -8.23
CA ASP A 47 3.65 -5.93 -9.19
C ASP A 47 3.72 -4.91 -10.34
N PRO A 48 4.92 -4.42 -10.72
CA PRO A 48 5.10 -3.46 -11.80
C PRO A 48 4.51 -3.86 -13.15
N ASN A 49 4.32 -5.17 -13.39
CA ASN A 49 3.72 -5.70 -14.62
C ASN A 49 2.19 -5.58 -14.64
N GLN A 50 1.55 -5.25 -13.51
CA GLN A 50 0.10 -5.01 -13.44
C GLN A 50 -0.26 -3.64 -14.02
N SER A 51 -1.53 -3.47 -14.39
CA SER A 51 -1.99 -2.16 -14.89
C SER A 51 -1.96 -1.09 -13.79
N PRO A 52 -1.83 0.20 -14.14
CA PRO A 52 -1.85 1.30 -13.15
C PRO A 52 -3.12 1.31 -12.29
N GLU A 53 -4.27 0.92 -12.83
CA GLU A 53 -5.55 0.83 -12.12
C GLU A 53 -5.52 -0.25 -11.03
N VAL A 54 -4.94 -1.42 -11.35
CA VAL A 54 -4.77 -2.53 -10.41
C VAL A 54 -3.83 -2.14 -9.28
N GLN A 55 -2.67 -1.56 -9.62
CA GLN A 55 -1.70 -1.10 -8.64
C GLN A 55 -2.28 0.02 -7.75
N PHE A 56 -3.03 0.94 -8.33
CA PHE A 56 -3.72 2.00 -7.59
C PHE A 56 -4.78 1.45 -6.63
N PHE A 57 -5.56 0.45 -7.07
CA PHE A 57 -6.52 -0.24 -6.21
C PHE A 57 -5.81 -0.86 -5.01
N ALA A 58 -4.70 -1.55 -5.23
CA ALA A 58 -3.92 -2.20 -4.18
C ALA A 58 -3.29 -1.22 -3.19
N ALA A 59 -2.66 -0.13 -3.68
CA ALA A 59 -2.10 0.90 -2.81
C ALA A 59 -3.18 1.59 -1.96
N SER A 60 -4.36 1.85 -2.55
CA SER A 60 -5.51 2.43 -1.84
C SER A 60 -6.09 1.46 -0.81
N CYS A 61 -6.14 0.16 -1.16
CA CYS A 61 -6.56 -0.92 -0.26
C CYS A 61 -5.62 -1.01 0.95
N LEU A 62 -4.31 -1.06 0.71
CA LEU A 62 -3.31 -1.15 1.76
C LEU A 62 -3.37 0.04 2.72
N HIS A 63 -3.50 1.26 2.19
CA HIS A 63 -3.75 2.45 3.01
C HIS A 63 -4.99 2.27 3.91
N GLN A 64 -6.13 1.89 3.34
CA GLN A 64 -7.35 1.68 4.13
C GLN A 64 -7.20 0.58 5.19
N LYS A 65 -6.55 -0.54 4.85
CA LYS A 65 -6.32 -1.66 5.76
C LYS A 65 -5.46 -1.20 6.95
N ILE A 66 -4.36 -0.49 6.72
CA ILE A 66 -3.51 0.03 7.79
C ILE A 66 -4.23 1.10 8.63
N SER A 67 -4.95 2.03 8.00
CA SER A 67 -5.61 3.10 8.76
C SER A 67 -6.80 2.61 9.58
N LYS A 68 -7.57 1.62 9.10
CA LYS A 68 -8.88 1.25 9.69
C LYS A 68 -8.93 -0.16 10.29
N PHE A 69 -8.09 -1.08 9.81
CA PHE A 69 -8.14 -2.51 10.17
C PHE A 69 -6.83 -2.97 10.82
N TRP A 70 -6.10 -2.06 11.45
CA TRP A 70 -4.81 -2.36 12.11
C TRP A 70 -4.90 -3.49 13.14
N HIS A 71 -6.04 -3.60 13.83
CA HIS A 71 -6.31 -4.65 14.82
C HIS A 71 -6.25 -6.08 14.25
N GLU A 72 -6.32 -6.24 12.93
CA GLU A 72 -6.16 -7.54 12.26
C GLU A 72 -4.69 -7.96 12.10
N VAL A 73 -3.74 -7.03 12.26
CA VAL A 73 -2.31 -7.32 12.10
C VAL A 73 -1.75 -7.82 13.44
N PRO A 74 -1.19 -9.04 13.49
CA PRO A 74 -0.50 -9.53 14.69
C PRO A 74 0.71 -8.65 15.02
N GLN A 75 0.96 -8.42 16.31
CA GLN A 75 2.07 -7.56 16.75
C GLN A 75 3.45 -8.05 16.23
N ASN A 76 3.62 -9.37 16.09
CA ASN A 76 4.82 -9.98 15.54
C ASN A 76 5.07 -9.63 14.06
N ASP A 77 4.03 -9.22 13.33
CA ASP A 77 4.11 -8.91 11.90
C ASP A 77 4.31 -7.42 11.62
N TYR A 78 4.34 -6.56 12.64
CA TYR A 78 4.46 -5.11 12.46
C TYR A 78 5.74 -4.70 11.73
N GLU A 79 6.88 -5.27 12.13
CA GLU A 79 8.17 -5.01 11.50
C GLU A 79 8.22 -5.55 10.07
N THR A 80 7.68 -6.75 9.83
CA THR A 80 7.55 -7.33 8.48
C THR A 80 6.72 -6.43 7.57
N LEU A 81 5.57 -5.94 8.05
CA LEU A 81 4.70 -5.04 7.30
C LEU A 81 5.38 -3.71 6.99
N LYS A 82 6.10 -3.13 7.97
CA LYS A 82 6.88 -1.89 7.81
C LYS A 82 7.93 -2.05 6.70
N THR A 83 8.73 -3.12 6.77
CA THR A 83 9.79 -3.40 5.80
C THR A 83 9.23 -3.58 4.39
N LYS A 84 8.19 -4.42 4.21
CA LYS A 84 7.57 -4.64 2.89
C LYS A 84 6.99 -3.36 2.29
N LEU A 85 6.40 -2.50 3.12
CA LEU A 85 5.86 -1.22 2.66
C LEU A 85 6.98 -0.24 2.25
N LEU A 86 8.07 -0.17 3.01
CA LEU A 86 9.24 0.65 2.65
C LEU A 86 9.88 0.18 1.34
N GLU A 87 10.06 -1.13 1.17
CA GLU A 87 10.57 -1.72 -0.08
C GLU A 87 9.71 -1.28 -1.27
N LYS A 88 8.38 -1.36 -1.15
CA LYS A 88 7.46 -0.92 -2.19
C LYS A 88 7.53 0.59 -2.45
N ILE A 89 7.68 1.41 -1.41
CA ILE A 89 7.86 2.87 -1.59
C ILE A 89 9.15 3.17 -2.37
N ILE A 90 10.24 2.46 -2.08
CA ILE A 90 11.51 2.61 -2.79
C ILE A 90 11.37 2.16 -4.25
N GLU A 91 10.73 1.01 -4.50
CA GLU A 91 10.46 0.50 -5.85
C GLU A 91 9.65 1.50 -6.68
N TYR A 92 8.64 2.14 -6.08
CA TYR A 92 7.78 3.12 -6.74
C TYR A 92 8.30 4.56 -6.73
N ALA A 93 9.49 4.82 -6.18
CA ALA A 93 10.01 6.18 -6.03
C ALA A 93 10.18 6.94 -7.37
N ASN A 94 10.46 6.22 -8.45
CA ASN A 94 10.51 6.74 -9.82
C ASN A 94 9.31 6.28 -10.68
N GLY A 95 8.33 5.61 -10.07
CA GLY A 95 7.14 5.09 -10.73
C GLY A 95 5.99 6.10 -10.84
N PRO A 96 4.77 5.65 -11.17
CA PRO A 96 3.61 6.53 -11.27
C PRO A 96 3.35 7.27 -9.95
N ARG A 97 3.44 8.61 -9.98
CA ARG A 97 3.35 9.47 -8.79
C ARG A 97 2.09 9.22 -7.95
N LEU A 98 0.98 8.86 -8.58
CA LEU A 98 -0.30 8.59 -7.91
C LEU A 98 -0.20 7.37 -6.98
N ILE A 99 0.46 6.30 -7.42
CA ILE A 99 0.62 5.06 -6.66
C ILE A 99 1.62 5.28 -5.52
N PHE A 100 2.77 5.90 -5.83
CA PHE A 100 3.76 6.30 -4.83
C PHE A 100 3.14 7.12 -3.69
N THR A 101 2.35 8.15 -4.03
CA THR A 101 1.65 8.98 -3.04
C THR A 101 0.74 8.16 -2.13
N ARG A 102 0.02 7.15 -2.67
CA ARG A 102 -0.84 6.28 -1.87
C ARG A 102 -0.06 5.36 -0.94
N LEU A 103 1.09 4.85 -1.39
CA LEU A 103 1.99 4.06 -0.54
C LEU A 103 2.57 4.91 0.60
N CYS A 104 2.94 6.17 0.34
CA CYS A 104 3.37 7.09 1.39
C CYS A 104 2.26 7.34 2.42
N LEU A 105 1.00 7.52 2.00
CA LEU A 105 -0.14 7.66 2.92
C LEU A 105 -0.37 6.39 3.76
N ALA A 106 -0.23 5.21 3.14
CA ALA A 106 -0.29 3.93 3.85
C ALA A 106 0.79 3.86 4.93
N PHE A 107 2.00 4.33 4.61
CA PHE A 107 3.12 4.33 5.54
C PHE A 107 2.97 5.36 6.67
N SER A 108 2.49 6.56 6.37
CA SER A 108 2.14 7.53 7.41
C SER A 108 1.10 6.96 8.38
N SER A 109 0.12 6.20 7.87
CA SER A 109 -0.84 5.50 8.73
C SER A 109 -0.15 4.44 9.60
N LEU A 110 0.79 3.66 9.07
CA LEU A 110 1.55 2.67 9.84
C LEU A 110 2.34 3.32 10.98
N VAL A 111 3.00 4.45 10.69
CA VAL A 111 3.72 5.23 11.69
C VAL A 111 2.77 5.65 12.82
N LEU A 112 1.60 6.20 12.49
CA LEU A 112 0.61 6.61 13.49
C LEU A 112 0.09 5.45 14.33
N GLN A 113 -0.07 4.25 13.75
CA GLN A 113 -0.51 3.06 14.49
C GLN A 113 0.57 2.48 15.42
N THR A 114 1.84 2.83 15.22
CA THR A 114 2.98 2.26 15.97
C THR A 114 3.60 3.23 17.00
N ILE A 115 3.18 4.50 17.00
CA ILE A 115 3.53 5.49 18.03
C ILE A 115 2.54 5.36 19.21
N PRO A 116 2.99 5.51 20.48
CA PRO A 116 4.37 5.71 20.91
C PRO A 116 5.09 4.41 21.32
N SER A 117 4.40 3.27 21.33
CA SER A 117 4.85 2.04 21.98
C SER A 117 5.96 1.29 21.23
N MET A 118 5.93 1.28 19.89
CA MET A 118 6.83 0.47 19.06
C MET A 118 7.82 1.30 18.26
N TRP A 119 7.45 2.53 17.86
CA TRP A 119 8.35 3.41 17.12
C TRP A 119 8.38 4.82 17.71
N PRO A 120 9.17 5.04 18.79
CA PRO A 120 9.13 6.30 19.53
C PRO A 120 9.76 7.49 18.80
N LYS A 121 10.64 7.26 17.80
CA LYS A 121 11.33 8.32 17.04
C LYS A 121 11.30 8.10 15.51
N PRO A 122 10.11 8.04 14.90
CA PRO A 122 9.96 7.59 13.52
C PRO A 122 10.67 8.49 12.52
N VAL A 123 10.58 9.81 12.70
CA VAL A 123 11.26 10.79 11.84
C VAL A 123 12.78 10.64 11.89
N SER A 124 13.35 10.34 13.06
CA SER A 124 14.80 10.21 13.21
C SER A 124 15.31 8.93 12.54
N ASN A 125 14.62 7.81 12.72
CA ASN A 125 15.01 6.55 12.10
C ASN A 125 14.83 6.57 10.58
N LEU A 126 13.78 7.21 10.06
CA LEU A 126 13.62 7.40 8.62
C LEU A 126 14.79 8.17 8.02
N ARG A 127 15.20 9.27 8.66
CA ARG A 127 16.35 10.07 8.24
C ARG A 127 17.65 9.26 8.22
N GLU A 128 17.86 8.38 9.20
CA GLU A 128 19.02 7.47 9.22
C GLU A 128 18.96 6.45 8.08
N THR A 129 17.84 5.75 7.89
CA THR A 129 17.67 4.77 6.80
C THR A 129 17.90 5.38 5.43
N PHE A 130 17.36 6.59 5.17
CA PHE A 130 17.51 7.28 3.89
C PHE A 130 18.86 7.98 3.70
N SER A 131 19.67 8.15 4.76
CA SER A 131 21.03 8.72 4.66
C SER A 131 22.11 7.65 4.53
N GLN A 132 21.92 6.48 5.14
CA GLN A 132 22.85 5.34 5.02
C GLN A 132 22.69 4.60 3.68
N SER A 133 21.49 4.65 3.10
CA SER A 133 21.24 4.07 1.79
C SER A 133 21.66 5.08 0.71
N ASN A 134 22.65 4.73 -0.13
CA ASN A 134 23.07 5.50 -1.31
C ASN A 134 21.95 5.53 -2.40
N PHE A 135 20.78 6.09 -2.09
CA PHE A 135 19.67 6.29 -3.02
C PHE A 135 19.49 7.80 -3.31
N PRO A 136 20.38 8.41 -4.13
CA PRO A 136 20.43 9.86 -4.32
C PRO A 136 19.12 10.49 -4.83
N ASN A 137 18.31 9.74 -5.59
CA ASN A 137 17.03 10.25 -6.14
C ASN A 137 15.80 9.94 -5.27
N VAL A 138 15.87 8.91 -4.43
CA VAL A 138 14.75 8.43 -3.60
C VAL A 138 14.63 9.26 -2.32
N SER A 139 15.78 9.67 -1.77
CA SER A 139 15.87 10.47 -0.53
C SER A 139 15.14 11.81 -0.66
N VAL A 140 15.33 12.56 -1.75
CA VAL A 140 14.73 13.91 -1.91
C VAL A 140 13.21 13.86 -2.04
N SER A 141 12.66 12.92 -2.80
CA SER A 141 11.21 12.82 -3.04
C SER A 141 10.43 12.33 -1.82
N ILE A 142 11.02 11.41 -1.05
CA ILE A 142 10.42 10.91 0.19
C ILE A 142 10.55 11.95 1.30
N LEU A 143 11.72 12.59 1.47
CA LEU A 143 11.92 13.61 2.50
C LEU A 143 11.00 14.82 2.30
N LYS A 144 10.73 15.26 1.06
CA LYS A 144 9.75 16.32 0.76
C LYS A 144 8.31 15.99 1.15
N PHE A 145 7.98 14.73 1.43
CA PHE A 145 6.65 14.34 1.86
C PHE A 145 6.51 14.34 3.40
N PHE A 146 7.63 14.26 4.13
CA PHE A 146 7.66 14.19 5.59
C PHE A 146 8.14 15.48 6.27
N ILE A 147 8.69 16.43 5.51
CA ILE A 147 9.08 17.78 5.95
C ILE A 147 8.06 18.77 5.37
#